data_AF-A0A5C2D0H4-F1
#
_entry.id   AF-A0A5C2D0H4-F1
#
_cell.length_a   1.000
_cell.length_b   1.000
_cell.length_c   1.000
_cell.angle_alpha   90.00
_cell.angle_beta   90.00
_cell.angle_gamma   90.00
#
_symmetry.space_group_name_H-M   'P 1'
#
loop_
_entity.id
_entity.type
_entity.pdbx_description
1 polymer ?
#
loop_
_entity_poly.entity_id
_entity_poly.type
_entity_poly.pdbx_seq_one_letter_code
_entity_poly.pdbx_strand_id
1 'polypeptide(L)'
;MLVVGLTGALCLFDRLLVNLVDQKFGTVLAGMALACVLLVREAGRRSRSFHRIVRLLTRATRGPRHQAEHATVARALHSVRNVASVLPFRVACLEETAAAMLVLALTGRRAGWCHGIAADPIRLHAWIALDGHPVAEPASTTRYTPLLHIPDGDSARQAGDFP
;
A
#
# COMPACT_ATOMS: atom_id res chain seq x y z
N MET A 1 17.38 36.66 22.42
CA MET A 1 16.06 35.99 22.25
C MET A 1 15.53 36.00 20.81
N LEU A 2 16.38 36.21 19.78
CA LEU A 2 15.96 36.27 18.36
C LEU A 2 16.55 35.16 17.47
N VAL A 3 17.51 34.38 17.98
CA VAL A 3 18.21 33.34 17.20
C VAL A 3 17.44 32.01 17.18
N VAL A 4 16.65 31.70 18.21
CA VAL A 4 15.85 30.45 18.29
C VAL A 4 14.69 30.44 17.29
N GLY A 5 14.17 31.63 16.91
CA GLY A 5 13.08 31.75 15.93
C GLY A 5 13.49 31.47 14.49
N LEU A 6 14.74 31.78 14.12
CA LEU A 6 15.23 31.60 12.75
C LEU A 6 15.57 30.13 12.46
N THR A 7 16.11 29.40 13.45
CA THR A 7 16.42 27.96 13.32
C THR A 7 15.14 27.12 13.23
N GLY A 8 14.10 27.46 13.99
CA GLY A 8 12.79 26.80 13.91
C GLY A 8 12.07 27.07 12.60
N ALA A 9 12.13 28.30 12.07
CA ALA A 9 11.54 28.66 10.78
C ALA A 9 12.27 27.99 9.60
N LEU A 10 13.60 27.89 9.65
CA LEU A 10 14.39 27.17 8.64
C LEU A 10 14.14 25.66 8.71
N CYS A 11 14.05 25.04 9.89
CA CYS A 11 13.67 23.62 10.02
C CYS A 11 12.22 23.34 9.60
N LEU A 12 11.29 24.27 9.86
CA LEU A 12 9.91 24.15 9.42
C LEU A 12 9.82 24.31 7.90
N PHE A 13 10.54 25.27 7.31
CA PHE A 13 10.59 25.50 5.88
C PHE A 13 11.29 24.35 5.16
N ASP A 14 12.39 23.82 5.70
CA ASP A 14 13.10 22.65 5.20
C ASP A 14 12.23 21.39 5.34
N ARG A 15 11.52 21.18 6.46
CA ARG A 15 10.48 20.15 6.58
C ARG A 15 9.32 20.37 5.63
N LEU A 16 8.90 21.60 5.34
CA LEU A 16 7.79 21.88 4.45
C LEU A 16 8.18 21.59 3.00
N LEU A 17 9.39 21.98 2.61
CA LEU A 17 9.96 21.80 1.28
C LEU A 17 10.29 20.32 1.06
N VAL A 18 10.89 19.63 2.04
CA VAL A 18 11.06 18.18 2.06
C VAL A 18 9.71 17.46 2.02
N ASN A 19 8.71 17.86 2.81
CA ASN A 19 7.37 17.25 2.74
C ASN A 19 6.68 17.52 1.39
N LEU A 20 6.83 18.70 0.79
CA LEU A 20 6.25 19.01 -0.52
C LEU A 20 6.92 18.22 -1.63
N VAL A 21 8.24 18.06 -1.54
CA VAL A 21 9.08 17.32 -2.48
C VAL A 21 8.82 15.81 -2.31
N ASP A 22 8.77 15.28 -1.09
CA ASP A 22 8.34 13.91 -0.76
C ASP A 22 6.90 13.64 -1.18
N GLN A 23 6.00 14.63 -1.07
CA GLN A 23 4.62 14.51 -1.52
C GLN A 23 4.52 14.46 -3.05
N LYS A 24 5.30 15.28 -3.77
CA LYS A 24 5.39 15.24 -5.23
C LYS A 24 6.04 13.96 -5.73
N PHE A 25 7.17 13.55 -5.15
CA PHE A 25 7.84 12.29 -5.46
C PHE A 25 6.95 11.08 -5.12
N GLY A 26 6.25 11.12 -3.99
CA GLY A 26 5.27 10.11 -3.60
C GLY A 26 4.12 9.99 -4.60
N THR A 27 3.67 11.10 -5.18
CA THR A 27 2.59 11.10 -6.19
C THR A 27 3.07 10.55 -7.53
N VAL A 28 4.28 10.93 -7.98
CA VAL A 28 4.87 10.37 -9.21
C VAL A 28 5.13 8.87 -9.05
N LEU A 29 5.70 8.45 -7.92
CA LEU A 29 5.93 7.04 -7.61
C LEU A 29 4.62 6.26 -7.54
N ALA A 30 3.59 6.82 -6.90
CA ALA A 30 2.25 6.23 -6.87
C ALA A 30 1.65 6.08 -8.28
N GLY A 31 1.81 7.10 -9.13
CA GLY A 31 1.36 7.04 -10.52
C GLY A 31 2.10 5.99 -11.34
N MET A 32 3.43 5.92 -11.24
CA MET A 32 4.22 4.88 -11.91
C MET A 32 3.86 3.48 -11.41
N ALA A 33 3.70 3.30 -10.10
CA ALA A 33 3.30 2.04 -9.50
C ALA A 33 1.90 1.60 -9.97
N LEU A 34 0.94 2.53 -9.99
CA LEU A 34 -0.41 2.26 -10.47
C LEU A 34 -0.41 1.92 -11.96
N ALA A 35 0.31 2.68 -12.79
CA ALA A 35 0.48 2.37 -14.20
C ALA A 35 1.08 0.99 -14.42
N CYS A 36 2.12 0.61 -13.65
CA CYS A 36 2.72 -0.71 -13.70
C CYS A 36 1.71 -1.82 -13.40
N VAL A 37 0.90 -1.67 -12.33
CA VAL A 37 -0.14 -2.65 -11.98
C VAL A 37 -1.19 -2.76 -13.07
N LEU A 38 -1.64 -1.64 -13.64
CA LEU A 38 -2.63 -1.62 -14.72
C LEU A 38 -2.09 -2.28 -16.00
N LEU A 39 -0.83 -2.02 -16.35
CA LEU A 39 -0.16 -2.69 -17.47
C LEU A 39 -0.04 -4.20 -17.23
N VAL A 40 0.33 -4.64 -16.03
CA VAL A 40 0.40 -6.06 -15.67
C VAL A 40 -0.98 -6.72 -15.72
N ARG A 41 -2.03 -5.99 -15.32
CA ARG A 41 -3.42 -6.42 -15.47
C ARG A 41 -3.80 -6.59 -16.95
N GLU A 42 -3.40 -5.69 -17.83
CA GLU A 42 -3.79 -5.68 -19.24
C GLU A 42 -2.91 -6.54 -20.15
N ALA A 43 -1.70 -6.91 -19.74
CA ALA A 43 -0.71 -7.66 -20.53
C ALA A 43 -1.09 -9.13 -20.86
N GLY A 44 -2.37 -9.49 -20.85
CA GLY A 44 -2.84 -10.80 -21.32
C GLY A 44 -4.26 -11.13 -20.87
N ARG A 45 -4.70 -12.38 -21.10
CA ARG A 45 -6.08 -12.83 -20.82
C ARG A 45 -6.56 -12.41 -19.43
N ARG A 46 -7.76 -11.81 -19.37
CA ARG A 46 -8.40 -11.27 -18.16
C ARG A 46 -8.49 -12.29 -17.01
N SER A 47 -8.73 -13.55 -17.33
CA SER A 47 -8.79 -14.66 -16.35
C SER A 47 -7.50 -14.86 -15.55
N ARG A 48 -6.33 -14.42 -16.05
CA ARG A 48 -5.04 -14.55 -15.36
C ARG A 48 -4.55 -13.25 -14.70
N SER A 49 -5.32 -12.17 -14.80
CA SER A 49 -4.92 -10.84 -14.29
C SER A 49 -4.59 -10.89 -12.79
N PHE A 50 -5.48 -11.48 -11.99
CA PHE A 50 -5.28 -11.63 -10.54
C PHE A 50 -3.94 -12.32 -10.22
N HIS A 51 -3.67 -13.45 -10.86
CA HIS A 51 -2.44 -14.21 -10.65
C HIS A 51 -1.18 -13.42 -11.03
N ARG A 52 -1.25 -12.58 -12.07
CA ARG A 52 -0.14 -11.70 -12.46
C ARG A 52 0.12 -10.61 -11.43
N ILE A 53 -0.93 -9.97 -10.91
CA ILE A 53 -0.82 -8.97 -9.84
C ILE A 53 -0.23 -9.62 -8.59
N VAL A 54 -0.77 -10.75 -8.14
CA VAL A 54 -0.23 -11.47 -6.97
C VAL A 54 1.23 -11.85 -7.17
N ARG A 55 1.60 -12.38 -8.35
CA ARG A 55 3.00 -12.69 -8.69
C ARG A 55 3.92 -11.46 -8.69
N LEU A 56 3.41 -10.31 -9.13
CA LEU A 56 4.14 -9.04 -9.08
C LEU A 56 4.37 -8.66 -7.62
N LEU A 57 3.33 -8.69 -6.78
CA LEU A 57 3.42 -8.38 -5.36
C LEU A 57 4.38 -9.32 -4.64
N THR A 58 4.23 -10.64 -4.80
CA THR A 58 5.13 -11.61 -4.18
C THR A 58 6.59 -11.39 -4.60
N ARG A 59 6.85 -10.93 -5.83
CA ARG A 59 8.22 -10.59 -6.25
C ARG A 59 8.69 -9.28 -5.65
N ALA A 60 7.85 -8.25 -5.67
CA ALA A 60 8.17 -6.94 -5.15
C ALA A 60 8.40 -6.96 -3.64
N THR A 61 7.70 -7.83 -2.91
CA THR A 61 7.85 -7.94 -1.44
C THR A 61 8.95 -8.91 -1.02
N ARG A 62 9.61 -9.62 -1.94
CA ARG A 62 10.76 -10.49 -1.61
C ARG A 62 11.99 -9.67 -1.24
N GLY A 63 12.70 -10.13 -0.22
CA GLY A 63 13.97 -9.54 0.22
C GLY A 63 13.87 -8.75 1.53
N PRO A 64 15.02 -8.44 2.15
CA PRO A 64 15.07 -7.74 3.42
C PRO A 64 14.58 -6.29 3.26
N ARG A 65 13.62 -5.89 4.09
CA ARG A 65 13.03 -4.55 4.14
C ARG A 65 12.66 -4.19 5.57
N HIS A 66 12.54 -2.91 5.88
CA HIS A 66 12.06 -2.46 7.18
C HIS A 66 10.53 -2.53 7.27
N GLN A 67 9.99 -2.92 8.42
CA GLN A 67 8.55 -2.87 8.65
C GLN A 67 8.05 -1.44 8.45
N ALA A 68 6.97 -1.28 7.70
CA ALA A 68 6.38 0.02 7.46
C ALA A 68 5.62 0.49 8.71
N GLU A 69 5.75 1.78 9.04
CA GLU A 69 4.88 2.40 10.02
C GLU A 69 3.49 2.64 9.43
N HIS A 70 2.46 2.63 10.29
CA HIS A 70 1.07 2.86 9.90
C HIS A 70 0.89 4.15 9.07
N ALA A 71 1.54 5.25 9.48
CA ALA A 71 1.47 6.53 8.76
C ALA A 71 2.06 6.44 7.34
N THR A 72 3.09 5.63 7.14
CA THR A 72 3.74 5.43 5.83
C THR A 72 2.84 4.65 4.89
N VAL A 73 2.22 3.57 5.39
CA VAL A 73 1.25 2.77 4.62
C VAL A 73 0.02 3.61 4.25
N ALA A 74 -0.54 4.35 5.20
CA ALA A 74 -1.68 5.24 4.97
C ALA A 74 -1.36 6.31 3.92
N ARG A 75 -0.16 6.90 3.97
CA ARG A 75 0.31 7.88 2.98
C ARG A 75 0.42 7.26 1.59
N ALA A 76 1.02 6.08 1.46
CA ALA A 76 1.14 5.38 0.18
C ALA A 76 -0.25 5.07 -0.42
N LEU A 77 -1.18 4.56 0.39
CA LEU A 77 -2.57 4.31 -0.04
C LEU A 77 -3.27 5.60 -0.48
N HIS A 78 -3.15 6.68 0.29
CA HIS A 78 -3.77 7.95 -0.06
C HIS A 78 -3.19 8.54 -1.35
N SER A 79 -1.87 8.50 -1.53
CA SER A 79 -1.24 8.94 -2.78
C SER A 79 -1.74 8.16 -3.99
N VAL A 80 -1.84 6.83 -3.89
CA VAL A 80 -2.38 6.00 -4.98
C VAL A 80 -3.85 6.30 -5.24
N ARG A 81 -4.68 6.40 -4.20
CA ARG A 81 -6.10 6.73 -4.31
C ARG A 81 -6.33 8.10 -4.93
N ASN A 82 -5.50 9.09 -4.58
CA ASN A 82 -5.55 10.42 -5.17
C ASN A 82 -5.23 10.37 -6.66
N VAL A 83 -4.19 9.63 -7.07
CA VAL A 83 -3.87 9.44 -8.49
C VAL A 83 -4.98 8.66 -9.20
N ALA A 84 -5.54 7.63 -8.58
CA ALA A 84 -6.64 6.85 -9.16
C ALA A 84 -7.90 7.70 -9.35
N SER A 85 -8.18 8.66 -8.45
CA SER A 85 -9.38 9.49 -8.47
C SER A 85 -9.50 10.41 -9.69
N VAL A 86 -8.36 10.72 -10.34
CA VAL A 86 -8.34 11.57 -11.55
C VAL A 86 -8.38 10.76 -12.85
N LEU A 87 -8.40 9.43 -12.77
CA LEU A 87 -8.48 8.57 -13.96
C LEU A 87 -9.93 8.43 -14.43
N PRO A 88 -10.18 8.40 -15.75
CA PRO A 88 -11.54 8.32 -16.30
C PRO A 88 -12.19 6.93 -16.15
N PHE A 89 -11.48 5.96 -15.56
CA PHE A 89 -11.94 4.58 -15.38
C PHE A 89 -11.80 4.13 -13.93
N ARG A 90 -12.60 3.14 -13.55
CA ARG A 90 -12.60 2.61 -12.18
C ARG A 90 -11.34 1.77 -11.91
N VAL A 91 -10.53 2.22 -10.96
CA VAL A 91 -9.50 1.42 -10.29
C VAL A 91 -10.16 0.67 -9.13
N ALA A 92 -9.93 -0.64 -9.00
CA ALA A 92 -10.49 -1.41 -7.89
C ALA A 92 -9.51 -1.45 -6.71
N CYS A 93 -10.02 -1.86 -5.53
CA CYS A 93 -9.21 -2.01 -4.32
C CYS A 93 -8.00 -2.94 -4.52
N LEU A 94 -8.12 -3.94 -5.40
CA LEU A 94 -7.01 -4.80 -5.80
C LEU A 94 -5.86 -4.00 -6.43
N GLU A 95 -6.15 -3.14 -7.42
CA GLU A 95 -5.10 -2.35 -8.06
C GLU A 95 -4.54 -1.26 -7.15
N GLU A 96 -5.39 -0.60 -6.36
CA GLU A 96 -4.96 0.43 -5.41
C GLU A 96 -3.98 -0.12 -4.37
N THR A 97 -4.36 -1.23 -3.71
CA THR A 97 -3.54 -1.84 -2.66
C THR A 97 -2.30 -2.51 -3.23
N ALA A 98 -2.38 -3.06 -4.45
CA ALA A 98 -1.20 -3.58 -5.15
C ALA A 98 -0.21 -2.47 -5.50
N ALA A 99 -0.68 -1.33 -6.00
CA ALA A 99 0.18 -0.20 -6.33
C ALA A 99 0.80 0.41 -5.05
N ALA A 100 0.04 0.52 -3.95
CA ALA A 100 0.58 0.96 -2.68
C ALA A 100 1.66 -0.01 -2.13
N MET A 101 1.45 -1.32 -2.26
CA MET A 101 2.47 -2.31 -1.92
C MET A 101 3.74 -2.16 -2.77
N LEU A 102 3.63 -1.81 -4.06
CA LEU A 102 4.80 -1.49 -4.89
C LEU A 102 5.52 -0.23 -4.42
N VAL A 103 4.80 0.84 -4.06
CA VAL A 103 5.38 2.06 -3.48
C VAL A 103 6.18 1.73 -2.22
N LEU A 104 5.61 0.91 -1.32
CA LEU A 104 6.31 0.45 -0.11
C LEU A 104 7.56 -0.37 -0.47
N ALA A 105 7.43 -1.33 -1.39
CA ALA A 105 8.56 -2.16 -1.82
C ALA A 105 9.71 -1.34 -2.41
N LEU A 106 9.40 -0.33 -3.24
CA LEU A 106 10.36 0.58 -3.87
C LEU A 106 11.01 1.54 -2.87
N THR A 107 10.35 1.83 -1.75
CA THR A 107 10.88 2.65 -0.65
C THR A 107 11.54 1.82 0.46
N GLY A 108 11.81 0.54 0.20
CA GLY A 108 12.48 -0.36 1.14
C GLY A 108 11.63 -0.72 2.37
N ARG A 109 10.31 -0.57 2.27
CA ARG A 109 9.34 -0.88 3.33
C ARG A 109 8.57 -2.17 3.03
N ARG A 110 8.20 -2.90 4.06
CA ARG A 110 7.33 -4.09 3.97
C ARG A 110 6.05 -3.88 4.77
N ALA A 111 4.95 -4.44 4.28
CA ALA A 111 3.66 -4.51 4.94
C ALA A 111 2.96 -5.80 4.50
N GLY A 112 1.91 -6.19 5.22
CA GLY A 112 1.12 -7.37 4.93
C GLY A 112 0.08 -7.01 3.89
N TRP A 113 -0.27 -7.96 3.03
CA TRP A 113 -1.32 -7.76 2.05
C TRP A 113 -2.31 -8.90 2.10
N CYS A 114 -3.59 -8.57 2.18
CA CYS A 114 -4.68 -9.51 2.31
C CYS A 114 -5.63 -9.35 1.14
N HIS A 115 -6.18 -10.46 0.69
CA HIS A 115 -7.38 -10.50 -0.14
C HIS A 115 -8.39 -11.43 0.51
N GLY A 116 -9.62 -10.96 0.67
CA GLY A 116 -10.68 -11.69 1.35
C GLY A 116 -12.04 -11.56 0.68
N ILE A 117 -12.99 -12.26 1.27
CA ILE A 117 -14.39 -12.33 0.84
C ILE A 117 -15.31 -12.07 2.04
N ALA A 118 -16.37 -11.29 1.83
CA ALA A 118 -17.52 -11.26 2.72
C ALA A 118 -18.63 -12.09 2.07
N ALA A 119 -19.25 -13.01 2.81
CA ALA A 119 -20.21 -13.96 2.25
C ALA A 119 -21.62 -13.38 2.06
N ASP A 120 -22.00 -12.38 2.85
CA ASP A 120 -23.35 -11.79 2.81
C ASP A 120 -23.32 -10.25 2.89
N PRO A 121 -23.64 -9.54 1.78
CA PRO A 121 -23.67 -10.04 0.40
C PRO A 121 -22.26 -10.42 -0.08
N ILE A 122 -22.15 -11.31 -1.08
CA ILE A 122 -20.86 -11.74 -1.64
C ILE A 122 -20.06 -10.53 -2.16
N ARG A 123 -18.96 -10.20 -1.49
CA ARG A 123 -18.05 -9.09 -1.86
C ARG A 123 -16.61 -9.54 -1.76
N LEU A 124 -15.80 -9.15 -2.73
CA LEU A 124 -14.34 -9.33 -2.70
C LEU A 124 -13.68 -8.01 -2.29
N HIS A 125 -12.66 -8.10 -1.46
CA HIS A 125 -11.87 -6.94 -1.04
C HIS A 125 -10.40 -7.30 -0.89
N ALA A 126 -9.54 -6.33 -1.20
CA ALA A 126 -8.11 -6.41 -0.97
C ALA A 126 -7.69 -5.23 -0.10
N TRP A 127 -6.80 -5.47 0.86
CA TRP A 127 -6.33 -4.47 1.81
C TRP A 127 -4.88 -4.72 2.22
N ILE A 128 -4.23 -3.68 2.74
CA ILE A 128 -2.93 -3.78 3.40
C ILE A 128 -3.17 -3.93 4.90
N ALA A 129 -2.43 -4.83 5.53
CA ALA A 129 -2.46 -5.05 6.96
C ALA A 129 -1.07 -4.85 7.58
N LEU A 130 -1.04 -4.36 8.81
CA LEU A 130 0.15 -4.35 9.66
C LEU A 130 -0.19 -5.07 10.95
N ASP A 131 0.60 -6.06 11.32
CA ASP A 131 0.39 -6.87 12.52
C ASP A 131 -1.04 -7.44 12.57
N GLY A 132 -1.55 -7.90 11.42
CA GLY A 132 -2.92 -8.42 11.26
C GLY A 132 -4.05 -7.37 11.19
N HIS A 133 -3.75 -6.09 11.37
CA HIS A 133 -4.77 -5.03 11.41
C HIS A 133 -4.86 -4.28 10.05
N PRO A 134 -6.06 -4.13 9.47
CA PRO A 134 -6.26 -3.36 8.23
C PRO A 134 -5.84 -1.88 8.40
N VAL A 135 -5.12 -1.34 7.41
CA VAL A 135 -4.65 0.05 7.43
C VAL A 135 -5.44 0.91 6.45
N ALA A 136 -5.94 2.06 6.91
CA ALA A 136 -6.71 3.03 6.10
C ALA A 136 -7.93 2.40 5.40
N GLU A 137 -8.58 1.47 6.11
CA GLU A 137 -9.78 0.76 5.70
C GLU A 137 -10.93 1.03 6.69
N PRO A 138 -12.20 0.99 6.25
CA PRO A 138 -13.34 1.15 7.15
C PRO A 138 -13.44 -0.02 8.14
N ALA A 139 -14.08 0.21 9.29
CA ALA A 139 -14.30 -0.83 10.30
C ALA A 139 -15.06 -2.07 9.76
N SER A 140 -15.82 -1.90 8.66
CA SER A 140 -16.51 -2.99 7.97
C SER A 140 -15.58 -4.02 7.33
N THR A 141 -14.29 -3.72 7.19
CA THR A 141 -13.28 -4.66 6.66
C THR A 141 -13.08 -5.88 7.55
N THR A 142 -13.41 -5.79 8.85
CA THR A 142 -13.39 -6.94 9.78
C THR A 142 -14.37 -8.05 9.41
N ARG A 143 -15.38 -7.77 8.57
CA ARG A 143 -16.34 -8.77 8.08
C ARG A 143 -15.80 -9.62 6.94
N TYR A 144 -14.64 -9.28 6.37
CA TYR A 144 -14.04 -10.06 5.29
C TYR A 144 -13.16 -11.17 5.88
N THR A 145 -13.39 -12.39 5.41
CA THR A 145 -12.53 -13.53 5.71
C THR A 145 -11.35 -13.52 4.73
N PRO A 146 -10.08 -13.45 5.19
CA PRO A 146 -8.91 -13.53 4.32
C PRO A 146 -8.84 -14.89 3.61
N LEU A 147 -8.67 -14.87 2.29
CA LEU A 147 -8.43 -16.05 1.46
C LEU A 147 -6.97 -16.18 1.05
N LEU A 148 -6.30 -15.05 0.84
CA LEU A 148 -4.89 -14.97 0.50
C LEU A 148 -4.22 -13.91 1.37
N HIS A 149 -3.10 -14.26 1.97
CA HIS A 149 -2.31 -13.38 2.81
C HIS A 149 -0.84 -13.45 2.41
N ILE A 150 -0.23 -12.29 2.16
CA ILE A 150 1.21 -12.10 2.03
C ILE A 150 1.66 -11.43 3.33
N PRO A 151 2.51 -12.07 4.16
CA PRO A 151 2.84 -11.56 5.49
C PRO A 151 3.76 -10.33 5.42
N ASP A 152 3.66 -9.46 6.42
CA ASP A 152 4.57 -8.33 6.70
C ASP A 152 5.93 -8.76 7.29
N GLY A 153 6.21 -10.06 7.42
CA GLY A 153 7.45 -10.61 7.98
C GLY A 153 7.36 -10.94 9.48
N ASP A 154 6.48 -10.29 10.24
CA ASP A 154 6.28 -10.56 11.67
C ASP A 154 5.07 -11.48 11.91
N SER A 155 4.04 -11.40 11.05
CA SER A 155 2.94 -12.39 11.01
C SER A 155 3.41 -13.82 10.72
N ALA A 156 4.51 -13.99 9.97
CA ALA A 156 5.11 -15.30 9.69
C ALA A 156 5.77 -15.93 10.92
N ARG A 157 6.19 -15.12 11.91
CA ARG A 157 6.70 -15.61 13.20
C ARG A 157 5.56 -16.03 14.14
N GLN A 158 4.43 -15.33 14.11
CA GLN A 158 3.27 -15.66 14.95
C GLN A 158 2.49 -16.91 14.47
N ALA A 159 2.47 -17.21 13.16
CA ALA A 159 1.82 -18.42 12.63
C ALA A 159 2.53 -19.74 13.00
N GLY A 160 3.74 -19.68 13.56
CA GLY A 160 4.46 -20.84 14.10
C GLY A 160 4.18 -21.13 15.57
N ASP A 161 3.33 -20.33 16.23
CA ASP A 161 3.09 -20.37 17.68
C ASP A 161 1.62 -20.71 18.01
N PHE A 162 1.01 -21.57 17.19
CA PHE A 162 -0.31 -22.13 17.48
C PHE A 162 -0.12 -23.46 18.24
N PRO A 163 -0.64 -23.61 19.48
CA PRO A 163 -0.55 -24.85 20.25
C PRO A 163 -1.33 -26.00 19.62
#